data_AF-A0A2V6HAF2-F1
#
_entry.id   AF-A0A2V6HAF2-F1
#
_cell.length_a   1.000
_cell.length_b   1.000
_cell.length_c   1.000
_cell.angle_alpha   90.00
_cell.angle_beta   90.00
_cell.angle_gamma   90.00
#
_symmetry.space_group_name_H-M   'P 1'
#
loop_
_entity.id
_entity.type
_entity.pdbx_description
1 polymer ?
#
loop_
_entity_poly.entity_id
_entity_poly.type
_entity_poly.pdbx_seq_one_letter_code
_entity_poly.pdbx_strand_id
1 'polypeptide(L)' 'MNQQQFESFTASSLYCEKCKAAMPVRERLLLVLPDREIFDYLCTGCGSS' A
#
# COMPACT_ATOMS: atom_id res chain seq x y z
N MET A 1 15.90 -7.04 -21.25
CA MET A 1 14.50 -6.62 -21.45
C MET A 1 13.93 -6.20 -20.11
N ASN A 2 13.46 -4.96 -20.05
CA ASN A 2 12.59 -4.31 -19.05
C ASN A 2 12.98 -4.26 -17.57
N GLN A 3 13.76 -3.23 -17.23
CA GLN A 3 13.88 -2.66 -15.89
C GLN A 3 12.86 -1.50 -15.76
N GLN A 4 11.58 -1.80 -15.58
CA GLN A 4 10.53 -0.77 -15.35
C GLN A 4 9.74 -1.02 -14.05
N GLN A 5 10.26 -1.82 -13.13
CA GLN A 5 9.46 -2.33 -12.00
C GLN A 5 9.71 -1.64 -10.66
N PHE A 6 10.41 -0.49 -10.64
CA PHE A 6 10.81 0.21 -9.40
C PHE A 6 10.26 1.64 -9.28
N GLU A 7 9.20 1.99 -10.01
CA GLU A 7 8.72 3.38 -10.10
C GLU A 7 7.72 3.78 -9.01
N SER A 8 7.30 2.85 -8.14
CA SER A 8 6.32 3.10 -7.07
C SER A 8 6.93 2.79 -5.71
N PHE A 9 7.66 3.77 -5.15
CA PHE A 9 8.15 3.73 -3.76
C PHE A 9 7.03 4.01 -2.75
N THR A 10 5.87 3.38 -2.92
CA THR A 10 4.77 3.40 -1.95
C THR A 10 5.02 2.28 -0.95
N ALA A 11 4.89 2.56 0.35
CA ALA A 11 5.33 1.70 1.46
C ALA A 11 4.91 0.25 1.23
N SER A 12 5.79 -0.56 0.63
CA SER A 12 5.35 -1.81 0.00
C SER A 12 5.13 -2.91 1.02
N SER A 13 5.58 -2.70 2.26
CA SER A 13 5.39 -3.59 3.40
C SER A 13 5.14 -2.81 4.70
N LEU A 14 4.11 -3.23 5.44
CA LEU A 14 3.81 -2.77 6.79
C LEU A 14 3.64 -3.96 7.71
N TYR A 15 3.90 -3.76 9.01
CA TYR A 15 3.58 -4.78 10.00
C TYR A 15 2.06 -4.88 10.15
N CYS A 16 1.52 -6.06 9.86
CA CYS A 16 0.11 -6.32 10.03
C CYS A 16 -0.11 -7.03 11.38
N GLU A 17 -0.81 -6.38 12.31
CA GLU A 17 -1.16 -6.94 13.62
C GLU A 17 -1.96 -8.25 13.52
N LYS A 18 -2.80 -8.41 12.49
CA LYS A 18 -3.56 -9.66 12.27
C LYS A 18 -2.69 -10.81 11.76
N CYS A 19 -1.73 -10.52 10.88
CA CYS A 19 -0.81 -11.52 10.34
C CYS A 19 0.42 -11.72 11.24
N LYS A 20 0.63 -10.82 12.21
CA LYS A 20 1.78 -10.74 13.11
C LYS A 20 3.13 -10.76 12.38
N ALA A 21 3.15 -10.21 11.18
CA ALA A 21 4.31 -10.26 10.29
C ALA A 21 4.35 -9.01 9.40
N ALA A 22 5.54 -8.70 8.89
CA ALA A 22 5.70 -7.73 7.82
C ALA A 22 5.03 -8.28 6.56
N MET A 23 3.95 -7.64 6.14
CA MET A 23 3.14 -8.06 5.02
C MET A 23 3.11 -6.98 3.95
N PRO A 24 3.05 -7.37 2.66
CA PRO A 24 2.92 -6.39 1.61
C PRO A 24 1.56 -5.69 1.70
N VAL A 25 1.54 -4.37 1.55
CA VAL A 25 0.30 -3.58 1.51
C VAL A 25 0.05 -3.07 0.10
N ARG A 26 -1.21 -2.98 -0.28
CA ARG A 26 -1.64 -2.33 -1.51
C ARG A 26 -2.16 -0.94 -1.15
N GLU A 27 -1.75 0.05 -1.92
CA GLU A 27 -2.35 1.37 -1.85
C GLU A 27 -3.66 1.40 -2.65
N ARG A 28 -4.64 2.11 -2.13
CA ARG A 28 -5.89 2.40 -2.82
C ARG A 28 -6.24 3.85 -2.60
N LEU A 29 -6.42 4.59 -3.69
CA LEU A 29 -6.96 5.95 -3.64
C LEU A 29 -8.35 5.91 -3.01
N LEU A 30 -8.49 6.56 -1.86
CA LEU A 30 -9.73 6.60 -1.10
C LEU A 30 -10.50 7.89 -1.42
N LEU A 31 -9.80 9.01 -1.55
CA LEU A 31 -10.40 10.30 -1.84
C LEU A 31 -9.45 11.22 -2.59
N VAL A 32 -9.97 11.93 -3.59
CA VAL A 32 -9.28 13.06 -4.24
C VAL A 32 -9.88 14.34 -3.67
N LEU A 33 -9.06 15.16 -3.02
CA LEU A 33 -9.40 16.53 -2.66
C LEU A 33 -8.69 17.50 -3.60
N PRO A 34 -9.16 18.75 -3.71
CA PRO A 34 -8.53 19.77 -4.55
C PRO A 34 -7.03 19.98 -4.27
N ASP A 35 -6.62 19.83 -3.01
CA ASP A 35 -5.23 20.10 -2.57
C ASP A 35 -4.41 18.83 -2.31
N ARG A 36 -5.06 17.67 -2.16
CA ARG A 36 -4.37 16.42 -1.81
C ARG A 36 -5.16 15.17 -2.17
N GLU A 37 -4.43 14.08 -2.37
CA GLU A 37 -4.98 12.75 -2.52
C GLU A 37 -4.82 11.98 -1.21
N ILE A 38 -5.88 11.30 -0.78
CA ILE A 38 -5.88 10.43 0.40
C ILE A 38 -5.86 9.00 -0.10
N PHE A 39 -4.86 8.26 0.37
CA PHE A 39 -4.68 6.84 0.09
C PHE A 39 -4.94 6.02 1.34
N ASP A 40 -5.50 4.84 1.14
CA ASP A 40 -5.65 3.80 2.14
C ASP A 40 -4.63 2.69 1.83
N TYR A 41 -4.02 2.14 2.87
CA TYR A 41 -3.00 1.09 2.76
C TYR A 41 -3.53 -0.17 3.40
N LEU A 42 -3.87 -1.16 2.59
CA LEU A 42 -4.46 -2.41 3.07
C LEU A 42 -3.49 -3.56 2.92
N CYS A 43 -3.34 -4.36 3.97
CA CYS A 43 -2.60 -5.62 3.93
C CYS A 43 -3.15 -6.52 2.82
N THR A 44 -2.29 -6.98 1.92
CA THR A 44 -2.68 -7.87 0.82
C THR A 44 -3.08 -9.27 1.31
N GLY A 45 -2.55 -9.70 2.47
CA GLY A 45 -2.85 -11.01 3.05
C GLY A 45 -4.22 -11.08 3.74
N CYS A 46 -4.61 -10.05 4.48
CA CYS A 46 -5.83 -10.06 5.31
C CYS A 46 -6.79 -8.88 5.06
N GLY A 47 -6.44 -7.95 4.19
CA GLY A 47 -7.26 -6.77 3.86
C GLY A 47 -7.43 -5.76 4.99
N SER A 48 -6.59 -5.80 6.03
CA SER A 48 -6.66 -4.85 7.15
C SER A 48 -5.79 -3.62 6.90
N SER A 49 -6.32 -2.44 7.27
CA SER A 49 -5.59 -1.17 7.32
C SER A 49 -4.72 -1.06 8.56
#